data_AF-A0A9W9QK11-F1
#
_entry.id   AF-A0A9W9QK11-F1
#
_cell.length_a   1.000
_cell.length_b   1.000
_cell.length_c   1.000
_cell.angle_alpha   90.00
_cell.angle_beta   90.00
_cell.angle_gamma   90.00
#
_symmetry.space_group_name_H-M   'P 1'
#
loop_
_entity.id
_entity.type
_entity.pdbx_description
1 polymer ?
#
loop_
_entity_poly.entity_id
_entity_poly.type
_entity_poly.pdbx_seq_one_letter_code
_entity_poly.pdbx_strand_id
1 'polypeptide(L)'
;MAAGLDGLRKSLPLVAGDCQVSPAELSEEQRSQLGIKPLPRDMQQSMKCLDEDNDLQRVLGEKYTATYLDVVREWNKQVDEMDERARRITLLQNY
;
A
#
# COMPACT_ATOMS: atom_id res chain seq x y z
N MET A 1 -8.74 7.80 5.74
CA MET A 1 -8.71 8.98 6.65
C MET A 1 -7.63 8.91 7.73
N ALA A 2 -7.25 7.72 8.21
CA ALA A 2 -6.26 7.55 9.29
C ALA A 2 -4.92 8.28 9.07
N ALA A 3 -4.27 8.09 7.92
CA ALA A 3 -2.97 8.71 7.63
C ALA A 3 -3.00 10.25 7.66
N GLY A 4 -4.06 10.88 7.14
CA GLY A 4 -4.19 12.35 7.16
C GLY A 4 -4.37 12.90 8.58
N LEU A 5 -5.13 12.20 9.41
CA LEU A 5 -5.30 12.57 10.82
C LEU A 5 -3.99 12.43 11.61
N ASP A 6 -3.22 11.37 11.35
CA ASP A 6 -1.92 11.16 11.97
C ASP A 6 -0.94 12.29 11.60
N GLY A 7 -0.88 12.67 10.32
CA GLY A 7 -0.05 13.78 9.86
C GLY A 7 -0.40 15.12 10.51
N LEU A 8 -1.69 15.42 10.67
CA LEU A 8 -2.14 16.62 11.39
C LEU A 8 -1.75 16.59 12.87
N ARG A 9 -1.94 15.47 13.55
CA ARG A 9 -1.60 15.32 14.99
C ARG A 9 -0.10 15.48 15.24
N LYS A 10 0.72 14.93 14.34
CA LYS A 10 2.19 14.99 14.44
C LYS A 10 2.80 16.25 13.82
N SER A 11 1.98 17.10 13.19
CA SER A 11 2.45 18.27 12.42
C SER A 11 3.55 17.89 11.42
N LEU A 12 3.35 16.77 10.69
CA LEU A 12 4.34 16.26 9.75
C LEU A 12 4.55 17.27 8.61
N PRO A 13 5.80 17.71 8.34
CA PRO A 13 6.06 18.62 7.25
C PRO A 13 5.88 17.92 5.90
N LEU A 14 5.27 18.64 4.94
CA LEU A 14 5.24 18.21 3.55
C LEU A 14 6.61 18.46 2.92
N VAL A 15 7.44 17.43 2.90
CA VAL A 15 8.82 17.48 2.36
C VAL A 15 8.91 17.12 0.88
N ALA A 16 7.86 16.50 0.33
CA ALA A 16 7.81 16.17 -1.09
C ALA A 16 7.73 17.46 -1.92
N GLY A 17 8.59 17.56 -2.92
CA GLY A 17 8.61 18.68 -3.85
C GLY A 17 7.43 18.65 -4.81
N ASP A 18 7.18 19.79 -5.44
CA ASP A 18 6.20 19.87 -6.52
C ASP A 18 6.68 19.11 -7.76
N CYS A 19 5.83 18.25 -8.30
CA CYS A 19 6.15 17.40 -9.45
C CYS A 19 5.45 17.94 -10.70
N GLN A 20 6.17 18.77 -11.45
CA GLN A 20 5.67 19.48 -12.64
C GLN A 20 5.71 18.64 -13.93
N VAL A 21 6.33 17.47 -13.89
CA VAL A 21 6.47 16.54 -15.02
C VAL A 21 5.94 15.17 -14.62
N SER A 22 5.58 14.35 -15.61
CA SER A 22 5.05 13.02 -15.32
C SER A 22 6.07 12.19 -14.51
N PRO A 23 5.71 11.63 -13.34
CA PRO A 23 6.62 10.78 -12.59
C PRO A 23 7.14 9.59 -13.40
N ALA A 24 6.35 9.10 -14.37
CA ALA A 24 6.75 7.99 -15.24
C ALA A 24 7.96 8.32 -16.13
N GLU A 25 8.17 9.60 -16.46
CA GLU A 25 9.24 10.08 -17.34
C GLU A 25 10.54 10.40 -16.58
N LEU A 26 10.47 10.51 -15.25
CA LEU A 26 11.61 10.76 -14.39
C LEU A 26 12.46 9.51 -14.17
N SER A 27 13.78 9.68 -14.11
CA SER A 27 14.70 8.64 -13.62
C SER A 27 14.45 8.34 -12.15
N GLU A 28 14.94 7.19 -11.68
CA GLU A 28 14.83 6.83 -10.26
C GLU A 28 15.58 7.81 -9.34
N GLU A 29 16.71 8.37 -9.79
CA GLU A 29 17.41 9.41 -9.04
C GLU A 29 16.60 10.70 -8.96
N GLN A 30 15.97 11.12 -10.07
CA GLN A 30 15.14 12.33 -10.11
C GLN A 30 13.90 12.18 -9.22
N ARG A 31 13.25 11.02 -9.24
CA ARG A 31 12.12 10.71 -8.33
C ARG A 31 12.56 10.80 -6.87
N SER A 32 13.71 10.21 -6.54
CA SER A 32 14.24 10.22 -5.18
C SER A 32 14.55 11.64 -4.70
N GLN A 33 15.09 12.51 -5.57
CA GLN A 33 15.34 13.93 -5.25
C GLN A 33 14.06 14.71 -4.95
N LEU A 34 12.94 14.37 -5.59
CA LEU A 34 11.63 14.97 -5.31
C LEU A 34 10.91 14.35 -4.10
N GLY A 35 11.51 13.34 -3.46
CA GLY A 35 10.90 12.59 -2.37
C GLY A 35 9.80 11.62 -2.82
N ILE A 36 9.75 11.30 -4.12
CA ILE A 36 8.77 10.36 -4.69
C ILE A 36 9.26 8.93 -4.42
N LYS A 37 8.51 8.20 -3.60
CA LYS A 37 8.74 6.78 -3.34
C LYS A 37 7.78 5.93 -4.18
N PRO A 38 8.25 4.83 -4.78
CA PRO A 38 7.37 3.92 -5.52
C PRO A 38 6.38 3.27 -4.56
N LEU A 39 5.17 3.01 -5.06
CA LEU A 39 4.21 2.18 -4.35
C LEU A 39 4.67 0.70 -4.36
N PRO A 40 4.21 -0.09 -3.38
CA PRO A 40 4.37 -1.55 -3.40
C PRO A 40 3.90 -2.13 -4.75
N ARG A 41 4.66 -3.09 -5.29
CA ARG A 41 4.40 -3.65 -6.64
C ARG A 41 3.40 -4.81 -6.64
N ASP A 42 3.14 -5.37 -5.47
CA ASP A 42 2.26 -6.52 -5.30
C ASP A 42 1.55 -6.47 -3.93
N MET A 43 0.61 -7.39 -3.75
CA MET A 43 -0.19 -7.47 -2.54
C MET A 43 0.66 -7.84 -1.32
N GLN A 44 1.68 -8.69 -1.49
CA GLN A 44 2.56 -9.10 -0.39
C GLN A 44 3.37 -7.93 0.17
N GLN A 45 3.96 -7.12 -0.71
CA GLN A 45 4.67 -5.91 -0.33
C GLN A 45 3.71 -4.91 0.35
N SER A 46 2.49 -4.75 -0.18
CA SER A 46 1.49 -3.86 0.41
C SER A 46 1.11 -4.28 1.83
N MET A 47 0.86 -5.57 2.06
CA MET A 47 0.57 -6.12 3.38
C MET A 47 1.75 -5.93 4.33
N LYS A 48 2.98 -6.18 3.88
CA LYS A 48 4.18 -5.97 4.69
C LYS A 48 4.34 -4.51 5.11
N CYS A 49 4.13 -3.56 4.21
CA CYS A 49 4.18 -2.14 4.54
C CYS A 49 3.15 -1.75 5.62
N LEU A 50 1.93 -2.31 5.57
CA LEU A 50 0.91 -2.05 6.58
C LEU A 50 1.24 -2.72 7.93
N ASP A 51 1.80 -3.93 7.90
CA ASP A 51 2.21 -4.69 9.09
C ASP A 51 3.40 -4.04 9.82
N GLU A 52 4.25 -3.31 9.10
CA GLU A 52 5.38 -2.55 9.68
C GLU A 52 4.97 -1.15 10.20
N ASP A 53 3.84 -0.58 9.74
CA ASP A 53 3.36 0.75 10.14
C ASP A 53 2.50 0.72 11.43
N ASN A 54 3.21 0.72 12.56
CA ASN A 54 2.61 0.72 13.89
C ASN A 54 1.71 1.94 14.17
N ASP A 55 2.03 3.09 13.57
CA ASP A 55 1.26 4.32 13.78
C ASP A 55 -0.10 4.22 13.09
N LEU A 56 -0.10 3.78 11.85
CA LEU A 56 -1.33 3.55 11.10
C LEU A 56 -2.16 2.43 11.73
N GLN A 57 -1.52 1.37 12.22
CA GLN A 57 -2.19 0.30 12.98
C GLN A 57 -2.90 0.82 14.23
N ARG A 58 -2.26 1.72 15.00
CA ARG A 58 -2.88 2.32 16.19
C ARG A 58 -4.08 3.20 15.84
N VAL A 59 -4.00 3.95 14.74
CA VAL A 59 -5.11 4.83 14.31
C VAL A 59 -6.29 4.02 13.77
N LEU A 60 -6.03 2.92 13.06
CA LEU A 60 -7.06 2.02 12.52
C LEU A 60 -7.59 1.03 13.57
N GLY A 61 -6.79 0.73 14.59
CA GLY A 61 -7.02 -0.30 15.59
C GLY A 61 -6.22 -1.57 15.29
N GLU A 62 -5.31 -1.94 16.19
CA GLU A 62 -4.38 -3.06 16.01
C GLU A 62 -5.10 -4.38 15.70
N LYS A 63 -6.18 -4.68 16.44
CA LYS A 63 -6.99 -5.89 16.21
C LYS A 63 -7.66 -5.88 14.83
N TYR A 64 -8.15 -4.73 14.38
CA TYR A 64 -8.75 -4.59 13.06
C TYR A 64 -7.70 -4.84 11.97
N THR A 65 -6.54 -4.20 12.09
CA THR A 65 -5.47 -4.32 11.10
C THR A 65 -4.92 -5.75 11.04
N ALA A 66 -4.70 -6.40 12.19
CA ALA A 66 -4.28 -7.80 12.24
C ALA A 66 -5.30 -8.73 11.55
N THR A 67 -6.58 -8.58 11.87
CA THR A 67 -7.64 -9.40 11.26
C THR A 67 -7.72 -9.17 9.75
N TYR A 68 -7.60 -7.92 9.31
CA TYR A 68 -7.60 -7.59 7.88
C TYR A 68 -6.40 -8.23 7.16
N LEU A 69 -5.20 -8.12 7.72
CA LEU A 69 -3.99 -8.72 7.15
C LEU A 69 -4.13 -10.24 7.04
N ASP A 70 -4.71 -10.92 8.03
CA ASP A 70 -4.91 -12.37 7.99
C ASP A 70 -5.89 -12.79 6.90
N VAL A 71 -7.04 -12.12 6.78
CA VAL A 71 -8.04 -12.41 5.73
C VAL A 71 -7.45 -12.19 4.34
N VAL A 72 -6.76 -11.07 4.14
CA VAL A 72 -6.18 -10.73 2.83
C VAL A 72 -5.04 -11.68 2.48
N ARG A 73 -4.23 -12.08 3.46
CA ARG A 73 -3.14 -13.05 3.25
C ARG A 73 -3.67 -14.40 2.81
N GLU A 74 -4.72 -14.89 3.47
CA GLU A 74 -5.37 -16.15 3.10
C GLU A 74 -6.03 -16.05 1.71
N TRP A 75 -6.74 -14.97 1.42
CA TRP A 75 -7.33 -14.75 0.10
C TRP A 75 -6.27 -14.71 -1.00
N ASN A 76 -5.17 -13.98 -0.78
CA ASN A 76 -4.09 -13.87 -1.76
C ASN A 76 -3.42 -15.23 -2.00
N LYS A 77 -3.22 -16.03 -0.94
CA LYS A 77 -2.71 -17.40 -1.05
C LYS A 77 -3.62 -18.27 -1.91
N GLN A 78 -4.93 -18.25 -1.65
CA GLN A 78 -5.89 -19.03 -2.44
C GLN A 78 -5.87 -18.61 -3.91
N VAL A 79 -5.84 -17.31 -4.20
CA VAL A 79 -5.78 -16.78 -5.58
C VAL A 79 -4.47 -17.15 -6.28
N ASP A 80 -3.34 -17.20 -5.57
CA ASP A 80 -2.05 -17.59 -6.14
C ASP A 80 -1.93 -19.11 -6.39
N GLU A 81 -2.66 -19.93 -5.63
CA GLU A 81 -2.72 -21.39 -5.83
C GLU A 81 -3.66 -21.82 -6.98
N MET A 82 -4.52 -20.92 -7.47
CA MET A 82 -5.41 -21.18 -8.61
C MET A 82 -4.68 -21.30 -9.93
N ASP A 83 -5.21 -22.11 -10.86
CA ASP A 83 -4.76 -22.09 -12.25
C ASP A 83 -5.08 -20.74 -12.91
N GLU A 84 -4.34 -20.39 -13.96
CA GLU A 84 -4.42 -19.07 -14.59
C GLU A 84 -5.83 -18.71 -15.08
N ARG A 85 -6.59 -19.69 -15.57
CA ARG A 85 -7.95 -19.46 -16.08
C ARG A 85 -8.92 -19.22 -14.93
N ALA A 86 -8.87 -20.07 -13.90
CA ALA A 86 -9.69 -19.90 -12.69
C ALA A 86 -9.37 -18.58 -11.96
N ARG A 87 -8.09 -18.22 -11.86
CA ARG A 87 -7.63 -16.96 -11.28
C ARG A 87 -8.24 -15.76 -12.01
N ARG A 88 -8.17 -15.72 -13.35
CA ARG A 88 -8.74 -14.61 -14.15
C ARG A 88 -10.25 -14.48 -13.96
N ILE A 89 -10.99 -15.59 -14.02
CA ILE A 89 -12.45 -15.59 -13.86
C ILE A 89 -12.83 -15.08 -12.46
N THR A 90 -12.14 -15.57 -11.43
CA THR A 90 -12.39 -15.19 -10.04
C THR A 90 -12.14 -13.70 -9.80
N LEU A 91 -11.06 -13.15 -10.37
CA LEU A 91 -10.77 -11.72 -10.24
C LEU A 91 -11.84 -10.86 -10.95
N LEU A 92 -12.28 -11.24 -12.16
CA LEU A 92 -13.32 -10.53 -12.92
C LEU A 92 -14.71 -10.57 -12.28
N GLN A 93 -15.00 -11.58 -11.45
CA GLN A 93 -16.29 -11.70 -10.77
C GLN A 93 -16.36 -10.87 -9.49
N ASN A 94 -15.21 -10.61 -8.86
CA ASN A 94 -15.14 -9.96 -7.56
C ASN A 94 -14.71 -8.47 -7.63
N TYR A 95 -14.33 -7.98 -8.81
CA TYR A 95 -13.89 -6.60 -9.08
C TYR A 95 -14.34 -6.12 -10.46
#